data_AF-A0A1I1CBM6-F1
#
_entry.id   AF-A0A1I1CBM6-F1
#
_cell.length_a   1.000
_cell.length_b   1.000
_cell.length_c   1.000
_cell.angle_alpha   90.00
_cell.angle_beta   90.00
_cell.angle_gamma   90.00
#
_symmetry.space_group_name_H-M   'P 1'
#
loop_
_entity.id
_entity.type
_entity.pdbx_description
1 polymer ?
#
loop_
_entity_poly.entity_id
_entity_poly.type
_entity_poly.pdbx_seq_one_letter_code
_entity_poly.pdbx_strand_id
1 'polypeptide(L)' 'MPVGRIADWLKIMCGQSDSFVIVGYEPSIDVPGGIASLLLAARRDGALAYVGSFGRLKHDEARRLRIHMDKLIDRSRSSR' A
#
# COMPACT_ATOMS: atom_id res chain seq x y z
N MET A 1 40.03 22.61 9.45
CA MET A 1 39.09 22.04 8.45
C MET A 1 38.33 20.91 9.14
N PRO A 2 37.01 21.00 9.40
CA PRO A 2 36.34 19.92 10.10
C PRO A 2 36.10 18.75 9.13
N VAL A 3 36.69 17.61 9.49
CA VAL A 3 36.38 16.27 8.96
C VAL A 3 34.96 15.93 9.41
N GLY A 4 34.03 15.71 8.48
CA GLY A 4 32.63 15.47 8.84
C GLY A 4 31.70 15.00 7.72
N ARG A 5 32.23 14.45 6.63
CA ARG A 5 31.43 13.80 5.58
C ARG A 5 32.21 12.61 5.06
N ILE A 6 32.16 11.50 5.80
CA ILE A 6 32.67 10.23 5.32
C ILE A 6 31.46 9.45 4.79
N ALA A 7 31.52 9.13 3.50
CA ALA A 7 30.51 8.40 2.76
C ALA A 7 30.58 6.90 3.06
N ASP A 8 30.58 6.49 4.33
CA ASP A 8 30.77 5.09 4.74
C ASP A 8 29.53 4.21 4.53
N TRP A 9 28.38 4.82 4.21
CA TRP A 9 27.11 4.12 4.11
C TRP A 9 26.54 4.26 2.70
N LEU A 10 26.72 3.21 1.88
CA LEU A 10 26.11 3.13 0.56
C LEU A 10 24.84 2.28 0.62
N LYS A 11 23.68 2.91 0.50
CA LYS A 11 22.40 2.22 0.36
C LYS A 11 22.27 1.66 -1.06
N ILE A 12 22.75 0.44 -1.27
CA ILE A 12 22.59 -0.30 -2.54
C ILE A 12 21.23 -1.00 -2.50
N MET A 13 20.30 -0.63 -3.39
CA MET A 13 19.00 -1.28 -3.49
C MET A 13 18.79 -1.86 -4.89
N CYS A 14 18.19 -3.05 -4.95
CA CYS A 14 17.58 -3.55 -6.19
C CYS A 14 16.29 -2.75 -6.43
N GLY A 15 16.34 -1.77 -7.34
CA GLY A 15 15.26 -0.83 -7.60
C GLY A 15 14.15 -1.38 -8.49
N GLN A 16 13.69 -2.61 -8.25
CA GLN A 16 12.52 -3.13 -8.96
C GLN A 16 11.26 -2.52 -8.35
N SER A 17 10.52 -1.80 -9.18
CA SER A 17 9.20 -1.29 -8.87
C SER A 17 8.22 -1.83 -9.90
N ASP A 18 7.02 -2.13 -9.45
CA ASP A 18 5.93 -2.56 -10.31
C ASP A 18 4.62 -1.94 -9.83
N SER A 19 3.63 -1.89 -10.71
CA SER A 19 2.32 -1.33 -10.41
C SER A 19 1.34 -2.44 -10.04
N PHE A 20 0.70 -2.27 -8.89
CA PHE A 20 -0.27 -3.24 -8.38
C PHE A 20 -1.65 -2.60 -8.22
N VAL A 21 -2.67 -3.43 -8.39
CA VAL A 21 -4.06 -3.07 -8.13
C VAL A 21 -4.40 -3.43 -6.69
N ILE A 22 -4.93 -2.48 -5.94
CA ILE A 22 -5.46 -2.72 -4.60
C ILE A 22 -6.85 -3.36 -4.77
N VAL A 23 -6.98 -4.63 -4.38
CA VAL A 23 -8.24 -5.39 -4.48
C VAL A 23 -9.01 -5.43 -3.15
N GLY A 24 -8.38 -5.01 -2.06
CA GLY A 24 -8.99 -4.96 -0.74
C GLY A 24 -8.00 -4.49 0.32
N TYR A 25 -8.47 -4.44 1.57
CA TYR A 25 -7.64 -4.15 2.72
C TYR A 25 -8.14 -4.94 3.94
N GLU A 26 -7.24 -5.24 4.87
CA GLU A 26 -7.59 -5.77 6.19
C GLU A 26 -7.66 -4.61 7.20
N PRO A 27 -8.76 -4.46 7.95
CA PRO A 27 -8.87 -3.43 8.97
C PRO A 27 -7.88 -3.69 10.11
N SER A 28 -7.35 -2.62 10.70
CA SER A 28 -6.52 -2.72 11.89
C SER A 28 -7.37 -3.03 13.13
N ILE A 29 -6.90 -3.99 13.94
CA ILE A 29 -7.51 -4.34 15.23
C ILE A 29 -7.12 -3.30 16.29
N ASP A 30 -5.86 -2.85 16.26
CA ASP A 30 -5.30 -1.95 17.28
C ASP A 30 -5.65 -0.48 17.03
N VAL A 31 -5.85 -0.09 15.77
CA VAL A 31 -6.13 1.29 15.36
C VAL A 31 -7.52 1.37 14.71
N PRO A 32 -8.53 1.90 15.42
CA PRO A 32 -9.86 2.10 14.84
C PRO A 32 -9.81 2.94 13.57
N GLY A 33 -10.38 2.40 12.48
CA GLY A 33 -10.34 3.05 11.17
C GLY A 33 -8.98 2.97 10.45
N GLY A 34 -8.02 2.24 11.01
CA GLY A 34 -6.73 1.95 10.39
C GLY A 34 -6.79 0.79 9.39
N ILE A 35 -5.73 0.67 8.58
CA ILE A 35 -5.51 -0.43 7.65
C ILE A 35 -4.32 -1.24 8.18
N ALA A 36 -4.52 -2.53 8.45
CA ALA A 36 -3.45 -3.47 8.81
C ALA A 36 -2.66 -3.91 7.57
N SER A 37 -3.34 -4.22 6.47
CA SER A 37 -2.71 -4.65 5.23
C SER A 37 -3.53 -4.27 4.00
N LEU A 38 -2.86 -4.05 2.87
CA LEU A 38 -3.47 -3.96 1.55
C LEU A 38 -3.35 -5.30 0.84
N LEU A 39 -4.41 -5.72 0.17
CA LEU A 39 -4.41 -6.89 -0.70
C LEU A 39 -4.10 -6.43 -2.12
N LEU A 40 -3.03 -6.96 -2.71
CA LEU A 40 -2.50 -6.53 -3.99
C LEU A 40 -2.69 -7.61 -5.06
N ALA A 41 -3.05 -7.16 -6.27
CA ALA A 41 -3.10 -8.00 -7.46
C ALA A 41 -2.28 -7.39 -8.59
N ALA A 42 -1.63 -8.24 -9.39
CA ALA A 42 -1.03 -7.86 -10.66
C ALA A 42 -2.02 -8.16 -11.79
N ARG A 43 -2.00 -7.33 -12.83
CA ARG A 43 -2.79 -7.60 -14.04
C ARG A 43 -1.98 -8.54 -14.94
N ARG A 44 -2.52 -9.72 -15.22
CA ARG A 44 -1.90 -10.74 -16.09
C ARG A 44 -2.95 -11.25 -17.07
N ASP A 45 -2.68 -11.15 -18.37
CA ASP A 45 -3.53 -11.67 -19.44
C ASP A 45 -5.00 -11.24 -19.35
N GLY A 46 -5.22 -9.98 -18.98
CA GLY A 46 -6.57 -9.41 -18.80
C GLY A 46 -7.24 -9.76 -17.46
N ALA A 47 -6.68 -10.66 -16.67
CA ALA A 47 -7.15 -11.05 -15.34
C ALA A 47 -6.36 -10.37 -14.21
N LEU A 48 -6.94 -10.38 -13.01
CA LEU A 48 -6.25 -9.98 -11.78
C LEU A 48 -5.75 -11.22 -11.05
N ALA A 49 -4.44 -11.31 -10.86
CA ALA A 49 -3.80 -12.37 -10.08
C ALA A 49 -3.33 -11.79 -8.74
N TYR A 50 -3.75 -12.40 -7.62
CA TYR A 50 -3.27 -12.00 -6.30
C TYR A 50 -1.75 -12.21 -6.19
N VAL A 51 -1.04 -11.21 -5.70
CA VAL A 51 0.44 -11.23 -5.59
C VAL A 51 0.96 -10.99 -4.18
N GLY A 52 0.08 -10.75 -3.22
CA GLY A 52 0.43 -10.67 -1.81
C GLY A 52 -0.21 -9.49 -1.08
N SER A 53 0.26 -9.28 0.14
CA SER A 53 -0.23 -8.24 1.04
C SER A 53 0.87 -7.27 1.46
N PHE A 54 0.52 -5.98 1.59
CA PHE A 54 1.45 -4.94 2.05
C PHE A 54 0.89 -4.20 3.27
N GLY A 55 1.57 -4.30 4.42
CA GLY A 55 1.06 -3.79 5.70
C GLY A 55 1.81 -2.61 6.33
N ARG A 56 2.84 -2.06 5.68
CA ARG A 56 3.67 -0.98 6.25
C ARG A 56 3.35 0.37 5.63
N LEU A 57 2.11 0.84 5.79
CA LEU A 57 1.67 2.18 5.40
C LEU A 57 1.96 3.20 6.51
N LYS A 58 2.22 4.47 6.15
CA LYS A 58 2.22 5.55 7.14
C LYS A 58 0.79 5.83 7.60
N HIS A 59 0.61 6.20 8.87
CA HIS A 59 -0.70 6.42 9.48
C HIS A 59 -1.60 7.38 8.67
N ASP A 60 -1.07 8.54 8.25
CA ASP A 60 -1.84 9.53 7.47
C ASP A 60 -2.23 9.00 6.08
N GLU A 61 -1.34 8.25 5.43
CA GLU A 61 -1.58 7.64 4.12
C GLU A 61 -2.66 6.56 4.23
N ALA A 62 -2.56 5.68 5.24
CA ALA A 62 -3.54 4.65 5.52
C ALA A 62 -4.93 5.26 5.76
N ARG A 63 -5.04 6.33 6.54
CA ARG A 63 -6.32 7.00 6.83
C ARG A 63 -6.93 7.63 5.59
N ARG A 64 -6.12 8.33 4.78
CA ARG A 64 -6.60 8.92 3.51
C ARG A 64 -7.05 7.86 2.53
N LEU A 65 -6.29 6.78 2.41
CA LEU A 65 -6.62 5.65 1.54
C LEU A 65 -7.92 4.98 1.98
N ARG A 66 -8.09 4.74 3.28
CA ARG A 66 -9.31 4.16 3.86
C ARG A 66 -10.56 4.91 3.43
N ILE A 67 -10.56 6.23 3.58
CA ILE A 67 -11.67 7.11 3.19
C ILE A 67 -11.97 7.00 1.68
N HIS A 68 -10.93 6.91 0.86
CA HIS A 68 -11.10 6.80 -0.59
C HIS A 68 -11.71 5.44 -0.97
N MET A 69 -11.23 4.36 -0.35
CA MET A 69 -11.75 3.01 -0.57
C MET A 69 -13.20 2.85 -0.09
N ASP A 70 -13.58 3.46 1.04
CA ASP A 70 -14.98 3.46 1.51
C ASP A 70 -15.95 4.03 0.48
N LYS A 71 -15.58 5.16 -0.15
CA LYS A 71 -16.40 5.77 -1.20
C LYS A 71 -16.57 4.87 -2.41
N LEU A 72 -15.54 4.08 -2.75
CA LEU A 72 -15.61 3.13 -3.87
C LEU A 72 -16.50 1.93 -3.52
N ILE A 73 -16.37 1.41 -2.29
CA ILE A 73 -17.21 0.31 -1.79
C ILE A 73 -18.68 0.72 -1.79
N ASP A 74 -18.99 1.90 -1.24
CA ASP A 74 -20.36 2.41 -1.19
C ASP A 74 -20.96 2.56 -2.59
N ARG A 75 -20.22 3.17 -3.52
CA ARG A 75 -20.64 3.27 -4.93
C ARG A 75 -20.89 1.91 -5.56
N SER A 76 -20.01 0.93 -5.31
CA SER A 76 -20.16 -0.43 -5.86
C SER A 76 -21.37 -1.20 -5.31
N ARG A 77 -21.88 -0.79 -4.14
CA ARG A 77 -23.10 -1.34 -3.54
C ARG A 77 -24.33 -0.66 -4.12
N SER A 78 -24.27 0.65 -4.38
CA SER A 78 -25.38 1.40 -4.99
C SER A 78 -25.59 1.08 -6.47
N SER A 79 -24.59 0.55 -7.17
CA SER A 79 -24.70 0.17 -8.59
C SER A 79 -25.13 -1.28 -8.81
N ARG A 80 -25.42 -2.03 -7.75
CA ARG A 80 -26.03 -3.37 -7.79
C ARG A 80 -27.50 -3.26 -7.44
#